data_AF-A0A5S4TAS6-F1
#
_entry.id   AF-A0A5S4TAS6-F1
#
_cell.length_a   1.000
_cell.length_b   1.000
_cell.length_c   1.000
_cell.angle_alpha   90.00
_cell.angle_beta   90.00
_cell.angle_gamma   90.00
#
_symmetry.space_group_name_H-M   'P 1'
#
loop_
_entity.id
_entity.type
_entity.pdbx_description
1 polymer ?
#
loop_
_entity_poly.entity_id
_entity_poly.type
_entity_poly.pdbx_seq_one_letter_code
_entity_poly.pdbx_strand_id
1 'polypeptide(L)'
;MSEKGFKYSVLASGSSGNSFYLETSKKKILVDAGLSGKKITSLLAEINRKPEDLDAILITHEHSDHIHGVGVLARKYGMDLYANEKTWQAMENSKYLGKVDSSQKHIFEMGKTKTFGDID
;
A
#
# COMPACT_ATOMS: atom_id res chain seq x y z
N MET A 1 -8.32 23.09 -16.84
CA MET A 1 -8.75 23.50 -15.48
C MET A 1 -7.84 22.77 -14.50
N SER A 2 -7.30 23.50 -13.52
CA SER A 2 -6.17 23.10 -12.67
C SER A 2 -6.41 21.80 -11.89
N GLU A 3 -5.68 20.72 -12.19
CA GLU A 3 -5.49 19.62 -11.22
C GLU A 3 -4.12 19.77 -10.54
N LYS A 4 -3.90 20.90 -9.87
CA LYS A 4 -2.85 21.01 -8.84
C LYS A 4 -3.43 20.54 -7.51
N GLY A 5 -3.50 19.23 -7.30
CA GLY A 5 -3.94 18.65 -6.03
C GLY A 5 -3.76 17.14 -6.00
N PHE A 6 -3.54 16.60 -4.81
CA PHE A 6 -3.62 15.16 -4.58
C PHE A 6 -5.08 14.78 -4.29
N LYS A 7 -5.48 13.58 -4.70
CA LYS A 7 -6.78 12.99 -4.33
C LYS A 7 -6.50 11.88 -3.34
N TYR A 8 -7.43 11.69 -2.41
CA TYR A 8 -7.30 10.65 -1.40
C TYR A 8 -8.65 10.05 -1.06
N SER A 9 -8.64 8.83 -0.52
CA SER A 9 -9.84 8.18 0.01
C SER A 9 -9.47 7.26 1.15
N VAL A 10 -10.23 7.32 2.23
CA VAL A 10 -10.19 6.28 3.27
C VAL A 10 -11.00 5.11 2.74
N LEU A 11 -10.34 4.02 2.33
CA LEU A 11 -11.04 2.82 1.85
C LEU A 11 -11.59 2.02 3.03
N ALA A 12 -10.83 1.96 4.12
CA ALA A 12 -11.25 1.36 5.38
C ALA A 12 -10.47 1.93 6.55
N SER A 13 -11.14 2.01 7.70
CA SER A 13 -10.55 2.44 8.97
C SER A 13 -11.21 1.68 10.11
N GLY A 14 -10.40 1.13 11.02
CA GLY A 14 -10.86 0.41 12.21
C GLY A 14 -10.20 -0.96 12.39
N SER A 15 -10.64 -1.68 13.43
CA SER A 15 -10.04 -2.95 13.86
C SER A 15 -10.17 -4.09 12.84
N SER A 16 -11.06 -3.95 11.86
CA SER A 16 -11.26 -4.94 10.79
C SER A 16 -10.32 -4.76 9.60
N GLY A 17 -9.56 -3.65 9.55
CA GLY A 17 -8.57 -3.37 8.52
C GLY A 17 -8.49 -1.89 8.16
N ASN A 18 -7.26 -1.41 7.99
CA ASN A 18 -6.95 -0.06 7.55
C ASN A 18 -6.42 -0.09 6.11
N SER A 19 -6.93 0.83 5.28
CA SER A 19 -6.38 1.06 3.95
C SER A 19 -6.75 2.45 3.48
N PHE A 20 -5.74 3.23 3.12
CA PHE A 20 -5.88 4.60 2.68
C PHE A 20 -5.29 4.75 1.28
N TYR A 21 -6.05 5.35 0.38
CA TYR A 21 -5.64 5.61 -0.99
C TYR A 21 -5.17 7.04 -1.14
N LEU A 22 -4.06 7.23 -1.83
CA LEU A 22 -3.52 8.53 -2.22
C LEU A 22 -3.11 8.51 -3.69
N GLU A 23 -3.46 9.54 -4.44
CA GLU A 23 -2.99 9.73 -5.80
C GLU A 23 -2.65 11.17 -6.15
N THR A 24 -1.73 11.29 -7.08
CA THR A 24 -1.38 12.50 -7.81
C THR A 24 -1.35 12.20 -9.30
N SER A 25 -0.90 13.18 -10.08
CA SER A 25 -0.65 13.01 -11.50
C SER A 25 0.43 11.97 -11.83
N LYS A 26 1.38 11.72 -10.90
CA LYS A 26 2.54 10.85 -11.13
C LYS A 26 2.52 9.56 -10.35
N LYS A 27 1.80 9.49 -9.22
CA LYS A 27 1.81 8.32 -8.34
C LYS A 27 0.44 8.01 -7.77
N LYS A 28 0.17 6.71 -7.60
CA LYS A 28 -1.00 6.15 -6.95
C LYS A 28 -0.51 5.13 -5.94
N ILE A 29 -0.74 5.39 -4.66
CA ILE A 29 -0.23 4.57 -3.57
C ILE A 29 -1.33 4.18 -2.60
N LEU A 30 -1.17 3.02 -1.97
CA LEU A 30 -1.90 2.66 -0.77
C LEU A 30 -1.01 2.89 0.45
N VAL A 31 -1.60 3.43 1.52
CA VAL A 31 -1.05 3.37 2.86
C VAL A 31 -1.85 2.28 3.59
N ASP A 32 -1.15 1.20 3.88
CA ASP A 32 -1.66 -0.06 4.41
C ASP A 32 -2.70 -0.78 3.52
N ALA A 33 -2.76 -2.10 3.70
CA ALA A 33 -3.69 -2.99 3.04
C ALA A 33 -4.20 -4.03 4.05
N GLY A 34 -4.86 -3.55 5.10
CA GLY A 34 -5.36 -4.34 6.23
C GLY A 34 -6.53 -5.26 5.95
N LEU A 35 -7.17 -5.11 4.79
CA LEU A 35 -8.26 -5.94 4.33
C LEU A 35 -7.77 -6.98 3.31
N SER A 36 -8.59 -7.99 3.03
CA SER A 36 -8.29 -8.91 1.92
C SER A 36 -8.13 -8.15 0.59
N GLY A 37 -7.22 -8.62 -0.28
CA GLY A 37 -7.00 -7.99 -1.59
C GLY A 37 -8.28 -7.89 -2.44
N LYS A 38 -9.22 -8.84 -2.30
CA LYS A 38 -10.54 -8.78 -2.93
C LYS A 38 -11.37 -7.60 -2.42
N LYS A 39 -11.41 -7.38 -1.10
CA LYS A 39 -12.17 -6.27 -0.51
C LYS A 39 -11.55 -4.92 -0.88
N ILE A 40 -10.22 -4.79 -0.86
CA ILE A 40 -9.52 -3.57 -1.28
C ILE A 40 -9.82 -3.28 -2.76
N THR A 41 -9.76 -4.29 -3.63
CA THR A 41 -10.11 -4.14 -5.05
C THR A 41 -11.56 -3.65 -5.23
N SER A 42 -12.51 -4.15 -4.44
CA SER A 42 -13.90 -3.68 -4.46
C SER A 42 -14.02 -2.21 -4.04
N LEU A 43 -13.33 -1.81 -2.98
CA LEU A 43 -13.38 -0.43 -2.47
C LEU A 43 -12.71 0.56 -3.44
N LEU A 44 -11.63 0.16 -4.10
CA LEU A 44 -11.03 0.94 -5.19
C LEU A 44 -12.02 1.15 -6.33
N ALA A 45 -12.78 0.12 -6.71
CA ALA A 45 -13.78 0.23 -7.76
C ALA A 45 -14.91 1.23 -7.39
N GLU A 46 -15.30 1.32 -6.11
CA GLU A 46 -16.30 2.29 -5.63
C GLU A 46 -15.85 3.75 -5.85
N ILE A 47 -14.54 4.01 -5.87
CA ILE A 47 -13.97 5.33 -6.19
C ILE A 47 -13.45 5.43 -7.64
N ASN A 48 -13.86 4.52 -8.52
CA ASN A 48 -13.44 4.46 -9.93
C ASN A 48 -11.91 4.33 -10.10
N ARG A 49 -11.26 3.53 -9.25
CA ARG A 49 -9.83 3.20 -9.35
C ARG A 49 -9.65 1.70 -9.52
N LYS A 50 -8.53 1.35 -10.13
CA LYS A 50 -8.16 -0.02 -10.46
C LYS A 50 -6.87 -0.38 -9.73
N PRO A 51 -6.76 -1.59 -9.14
CA PRO A 51 -5.53 -2.00 -8.49
C PRO A 51 -4.35 -2.12 -9.46
N GLU A 52 -4.60 -2.34 -10.75
CA GLU A 52 -3.57 -2.38 -11.79
C GLU A 52 -2.87 -1.02 -11.99
N ASP A 53 -3.49 0.08 -11.53
CA ASP A 53 -2.93 1.42 -11.64
C ASP A 53 -2.10 1.83 -10.41
N LEU A 54 -2.07 1.00 -9.36
CA LEU A 54 -1.34 1.31 -8.13
C LEU A 54 0.15 1.02 -8.30
N ASP A 55 0.98 1.98 -7.92
CA ASP A 55 2.43 1.87 -7.95
C ASP A 55 2.99 1.10 -6.75
N ALA A 56 2.48 1.39 -5.56
CA ALA A 56 3.11 0.97 -4.32
C ALA A 56 2.15 0.85 -3.14
N ILE A 57 2.59 0.10 -2.12
CA ILE A 57 1.99 0.06 -0.79
C ILE A 57 3.04 0.53 0.22
N LEU A 58 2.72 1.58 0.96
CA LEU A 58 3.46 2.02 2.14
C LEU A 58 2.87 1.32 3.37
N ILE A 59 3.68 0.60 4.11
CA ILE A 59 3.24 -0.20 5.26
C ILE A 59 3.71 0.47 6.54
N THR A 60 2.76 0.80 7.41
CA THR A 60 3.05 1.49 8.66
C THR A 60 3.62 0.54 9.72
N HIS A 61 3.03 -0.65 9.86
CA HIS A 61 3.46 -1.70 10.78
C HIS A 61 2.83 -3.07 10.42
N GLU A 62 3.26 -4.13 11.10
CA GLU A 62 3.06 -5.53 10.72
C GLU A 62 1.74 -6.19 11.18
N HIS A 63 0.87 -5.45 11.87
CA HIS A 63 -0.36 -6.04 12.37
C HIS A 63 -1.29 -6.45 11.23
N SER A 64 -2.09 -7.51 11.44
CA SER A 64 -2.91 -8.09 10.37
C SER A 64 -3.90 -7.10 9.77
N ASP A 65 -4.45 -6.20 10.58
CA ASP A 65 -5.33 -5.11 10.15
C ASP A 65 -4.59 -4.00 9.39
N HIS A 66 -3.30 -4.18 9.07
CA HIS A 66 -2.53 -3.33 8.17
C HIS A 66 -1.92 -4.12 7.01
N ILE A 67 -1.61 -5.41 7.20
CA ILE A 67 -0.87 -6.20 6.20
C ILE A 67 -1.64 -7.31 5.49
N HIS A 68 -2.89 -7.57 5.84
CA HIS A 68 -3.66 -8.73 5.35
C HIS A 68 -3.61 -8.93 3.83
N GLY A 69 -3.84 -7.86 3.08
CA GLY A 69 -3.90 -7.83 1.63
C GLY A 69 -2.57 -7.56 0.93
N VAL A 70 -1.54 -7.12 1.67
CA VAL A 70 -0.25 -6.65 1.11
C VAL A 70 0.35 -7.66 0.15
N GLY A 71 0.55 -8.90 0.61
CA GLY A 71 1.22 -9.93 -0.19
C GLY A 71 0.45 -10.30 -1.44
N VAL A 72 -0.88 -10.42 -1.35
CA VAL A 72 -1.73 -10.78 -2.50
C VAL A 72 -1.74 -9.65 -3.53
N LEU A 73 -1.88 -8.40 -3.10
CA LEU A 73 -1.87 -7.25 -3.99
C LEU A 73 -0.51 -7.09 -4.68
N ALA A 74 0.59 -7.16 -3.93
CA ALA A 74 1.94 -7.03 -4.46
C ALA A 74 2.26 -8.08 -5.52
N ARG A 75 1.97 -9.36 -5.25
CA ARG A 75 2.23 -10.45 -6.20
C ARG A 75 1.34 -10.38 -7.44
N LYS A 76 0.08 -9.98 -7.28
CA LYS A 76 -0.90 -10.01 -8.37
C LYS A 76 -0.71 -8.83 -9.33
N TYR A 77 -0.36 -7.66 -8.80
CA TYR A 77 -0.32 -6.41 -9.56
C TYR A 77 1.09 -5.81 -9.70
N GLY A 78 2.11 -6.45 -9.11
CA GLY A 78 3.50 -6.00 -9.24
C GLY A 78 3.84 -4.75 -8.43
N MET A 79 3.05 -4.43 -7.39
CA MET A 79 3.25 -3.22 -6.60
C MET A 79 4.55 -3.28 -5.80
N ASP A 80 5.24 -2.15 -5.72
CA ASP A 80 6.35 -1.99 -4.78
C ASP A 80 5.84 -1.92 -3.34
N LEU A 81 6.63 -2.44 -2.41
CA LEU A 81 6.35 -2.46 -0.99
C LEU A 81 7.40 -1.65 -0.25
N TYR A 82 6.96 -0.73 0.60
CA TYR A 82 7.84 0.09 1.42
C TYR A 82 7.50 -0.10 2.89
N ALA A 83 8.49 -0.49 3.68
CA ALA A 83 8.37 -0.63 5.13
C ALA A 83 9.73 -0.38 5.79
N ASN A 84 9.73 -0.08 7.09
CA ASN A 84 10.99 -0.04 7.85
C ASN A 84 11.52 -1.47 8.10
N GLU A 85 12.78 -1.58 8.53
CA GLU A 85 13.43 -2.87 8.76
C GLU A 85 12.69 -3.79 9.74
N LYS A 86 12.18 -3.24 10.85
CA LYS A 86 11.48 -4.03 11.89
C LYS A 86 10.17 -4.60 11.34
N THR A 87 9.43 -3.78 10.61
CA THR A 87 8.19 -4.20 9.94
C THR A 87 8.49 -5.26 8.88
N TRP A 88 9.56 -5.12 8.10
CA TRP A 88 10.00 -6.17 7.16
C TRP A 88 10.30 -7.49 7.85
N GLN A 89 11.15 -7.47 8.89
CA GLN A 89 11.51 -8.67 9.65
C GLN A 89 10.29 -9.40 10.21
N ALA A 90 9.30 -8.66 10.72
CA ALA A 90 8.08 -9.25 11.24
C ALA A 90 7.17 -9.78 10.11
N MET A 91 7.06 -9.04 9.01
CA MET A 91 6.24 -9.43 7.85
C MET A 91 6.76 -10.66 7.11
N GLU A 92 8.08 -10.84 7.01
CA GLU A 92 8.69 -12.00 6.35
C GLU A 92 8.27 -13.33 6.99
N ASN A 93 8.03 -13.31 8.30
CA ASN A 93 7.54 -14.47 9.06
C ASN A 93 6.01 -14.56 9.11
N SER A 94 5.30 -13.59 8.52
CA SER A 94 3.83 -13.56 8.53
C SER A 94 3.23 -14.43 7.43
N LYS A 95 2.05 -15.00 7.71
CA LYS A 95 1.25 -15.71 6.70
C LYS A 95 0.67 -14.79 5.60
N TYR A 96 0.72 -13.47 5.78
CA TYR A 96 0.08 -12.50 4.88
C TYR A 96 0.99 -12.06 3.72
N LEU A 97 2.30 -11.97 3.95
CA LEU A 97 3.23 -11.48 2.94
C LEU A 97 3.44 -12.50 1.82
N GLY A 98 3.66 -13.78 2.12
CA GLY A 98 4.00 -14.81 1.12
C GLY A 98 5.30 -14.51 0.35
N LYS A 99 5.51 -15.19 -0.80
CA LYS A 99 6.72 -15.02 -1.63
C LYS A 99 6.61 -13.80 -2.54
N VAL A 100 7.16 -12.67 -2.12
CA VAL A 100 7.27 -11.44 -2.92
C VAL A 100 8.70 -11.33 -3.47
N ASP A 101 8.83 -10.85 -4.71
CA ASP A 101 10.13 -10.65 -5.35
C ASP A 101 10.97 -9.62 -4.58
N SER A 102 12.28 -9.86 -4.45
CA SER A 102 13.19 -8.94 -3.77
C SER A 102 13.21 -7.54 -4.39
N SER A 103 12.96 -7.42 -5.69
CA SER A 103 12.90 -6.13 -6.40
C SER A 103 11.72 -5.26 -5.99
N GLN A 104 10.65 -5.88 -5.47
CA GLN A 104 9.48 -5.17 -4.96
C GLN A 104 9.68 -4.71 -3.50
N LYS A 105 10.73 -5.17 -2.80
CA LYS A 105 10.92 -4.88 -1.38
C LYS A 105 11.85 -3.69 -1.21
N HIS A 106 11.34 -2.63 -0.60
CA HIS A 106 12.10 -1.41 -0.36
C HIS A 106 12.10 -1.07 1.13
N ILE A 107 13.29 -0.82 1.69
CA ILE A 107 13.41 -0.29 3.05
C ILE A 107 13.08 1.21 3.02
N PHE A 108 12.23 1.62 3.95
CA PHE A 108 11.96 3.02 4.24
C PHE A 108 12.31 3.31 5.70
N GLU A 109 13.48 3.92 5.90
CA GLU A 109 14.03 4.23 7.22
C GLU A 109 13.22 5.30 7.96
N MET A 110 13.12 5.16 9.28
CA MET A 110 12.46 6.16 10.13
C MET A 110 13.20 7.50 10.06
N GLY A 111 12.44 8.60 10.01
CA GLY A 111 12.99 9.96 9.98
C GLY A 111 13.60 10.36 8.64
N LYS A 112 13.50 9.51 7.60
CA LYS A 112 13.84 9.87 6.22
C LYS A 112 12.61 10.36 5.47
N THR A 113 12.84 11.31 4.57
CA THR A 113 11.88 11.72 3.54
C THR A 113 12.17 10.92 2.27
N LYS A 114 11.11 10.54 1.53
CA LYS A 114 11.25 9.81 0.28
C LYS A 114 10.26 10.33 -0.74
N THR A 115 10.78 10.78 -1.87
CA THR A 115 9.95 11.31 -2.95
C THR A 115 9.32 10.16 -3.76
N PHE A 116 7.99 10.17 -3.85
CA PHE A 116 7.18 9.33 -4.72
C PHE A 116 6.60 10.20 -5.84
N GLY A 117 7.34 10.33 -6.94
CA GLY A 117 6.91 11.10 -8.10
C GLY A 117 6.90 12.61 -7.85
N ASP A 118 5.77 13.13 -7.38
CA ASP A 118 5.52 14.55 -7.02
C ASP A 118 5.01 14.72 -5.57
N ILE A 119 5.23 13.70 -4.73
CA ILE A 119 4.92 13.68 -3.29
C ILE A 119 6.22 13.43 -2.51
N ASP A 120 6.47 14.16 -1.41
CA ASP A 120 7.63 13.99 -0.52
C ASP A 120 7.25 13.36 0.84
#